data_AF-A0A8S7Y596-F1
#
_entry.id   AF-A0A8S7Y596-F1
#
_cell.length_a   1.000
_cell.length_b   1.000
_cell.length_c   1.000
_cell.angle_alpha   90.00
_cell.angle_beta   90.00
_cell.angle_gamma   90.00
#
_symmetry.space_group_name_H-M   'P 1'
#
loop_
_entity.id
_entity.type
_entity.pdbx_description
1 polymer ?
#
loop_
_entity_poly.entity_id
_entity_poly.type
_entity_poly.pdbx_seq_one_letter_code
_entity_poly.pdbx_strand_id
1 'polypeptide(L)'
;MTTFTDKELIKEIKERIGSLDVRDNVERRAYEIALASLEAEPVAWLHSDNGLGIPAITRSKNIADSWLSKGWYVQPLYMAQPVSVVPDALPSLNNGIVGFDEGWNACRAVMLHGAEPVSQTYKLNKLSGNPPVTPDGWISCSERMPEDGQHVIILCDGAFVLYAQYRDGEFFDVVRSGEEFFETQSRNVTHWIPLPEPPQEVN
;
A
#
# COMPACT_ATOMS: atom_id res chain seq x y z
N MET A 1 21.54 -9.13 30.26
CA MET A 1 20.63 -9.45 29.15
C MET A 1 21.49 -9.93 27.99
N THR A 2 21.34 -11.18 27.57
CA THR A 2 21.96 -11.68 26.34
C THR A 2 21.20 -11.09 25.16
N THR A 3 21.85 -10.21 24.39
CA THR A 3 21.32 -9.72 23.12
C THR A 3 21.51 -10.82 22.08
N PHE A 4 20.42 -11.51 21.73
CA PHE A 4 20.42 -12.43 20.60
C PHE A 4 20.43 -11.64 19.29
N THR A 5 21.20 -12.11 18.32
CA THR A 5 21.12 -11.62 16.94
C THR A 5 19.87 -12.17 16.25
N ASP A 6 19.36 -11.49 15.22
CA ASP A 6 18.21 -11.97 14.44
C ASP A 6 18.44 -13.39 13.89
N LYS A 7 19.70 -13.73 13.54
CA LYS A 7 20.07 -15.07 13.07
C LYS A 7 19.91 -16.14 14.15
N GLU A 8 20.26 -15.83 15.39
CA GLU A 8 20.10 -16.74 16.53
C GLU A 8 18.62 -16.89 16.89
N LEU A 9 17.84 -15.79 16.86
CA LEU A 9 16.39 -15.83 17.08
C LEU A 9 15.67 -16.66 16.01
N ILE A 10 15.99 -16.47 14.73
CA ILE A 10 15.42 -17.25 13.63
C ILE A 10 15.70 -18.74 13.82
N LYS A 11 16.94 -19.09 14.19
CA LYS A 11 17.33 -20.48 14.41
C LYS A 11 16.52 -21.11 15.55
N GLU A 12 16.46 -20.44 16.70
CA GLU A 12 15.71 -20.90 17.87
C GLU A 12 14.21 -21.08 17.56
N ILE A 13 13.60 -20.11 16.88
CA ILE A 13 12.16 -20.17 16.53
C ILE A 13 11.88 -21.36 15.60
N LYS A 14 12.75 -21.62 14.60
CA LYS A 14 12.61 -22.79 13.71
C LYS A 14 12.71 -24.11 14.46
N GLU A 15 13.65 -24.21 15.40
CA GLU A 15 13.81 -25.41 16.24
C GLU A 15 12.59 -25.64 17.13
N ARG A 16 12.00 -24.58 17.70
CA ARG A 16 10.77 -24.69 18.50
C ARG A 16 9.56 -25.12 17.68
N ILE A 17 9.34 -24.53 16.49
CA ILE A 17 8.21 -24.92 15.62
C ILE A 17 8.33 -26.38 15.15
N GLY A 18 9.56 -26.82 14.87
CA GLY A 18 9.87 -28.18 14.40
C GLY A 18 9.86 -29.25 15.49
N SER A 19 10.01 -28.87 16.76
CA SER A 19 9.92 -29.78 17.90
C SER A 19 8.48 -29.90 18.42
N LEU A 20 8.22 -30.92 19.24
CA LEU A 20 6.97 -31.06 20.01
C LEU A 20 6.91 -30.11 21.22
N ASP A 21 7.86 -29.17 21.34
CA ASP A 21 8.00 -28.27 22.50
C ASP A 21 7.07 -27.03 22.41
N VAL A 22 6.25 -26.94 21.37
CA VAL A 22 5.20 -25.93 21.28
C VAL A 22 3.99 -26.36 22.09
N ARG A 23 3.60 -25.56 23.08
CA ARG A 23 2.58 -25.89 24.08
C ARG A 23 1.19 -26.03 23.46
N ASP A 24 0.86 -25.17 22.49
CA ASP A 24 -0.45 -25.11 21.85
C ASP A 24 -0.39 -24.45 20.46
N ASN A 25 -1.54 -24.40 19.78
CA ASN A 25 -1.67 -23.81 18.45
C ASN A 25 -1.47 -22.28 18.43
N VAL A 26 -1.74 -21.59 19.56
CA VAL A 26 -1.55 -20.14 19.69
C VAL A 26 -0.08 -19.81 19.75
N GLU A 27 0.69 -20.55 20.56
CA GLU A 27 2.14 -20.41 20.64
C GLU A 27 2.80 -20.73 19.28
N ARG A 28 2.36 -21.78 18.59
CA ARG A 28 2.82 -22.10 17.23
C ARG A 28 2.60 -20.91 16.29
N ARG A 29 1.40 -20.34 16.32
CA ARG A 29 1.04 -19.23 15.44
C ARG A 29 1.84 -17.96 15.75
N ALA A 30 2.11 -17.69 17.03
CA ALA A 30 2.94 -16.57 17.44
C ALA A 30 4.39 -16.74 16.92
N TYR A 31 4.95 -17.94 17.00
CA TYR A 31 6.28 -18.24 16.44
C TYR A 31 6.32 -18.11 14.91
N GLU A 32 5.30 -18.57 14.20
CA GLU A 32 5.19 -18.39 12.74
C GLU A 32 5.16 -16.91 12.34
N ILE A 33 4.40 -16.08 13.05
CA ILE A 33 4.32 -14.63 12.80
C ILE A 33 5.66 -13.96 13.08
N ALA A 34 6.29 -14.30 14.21
CA ALA A 34 7.61 -13.77 14.58
C ALA A 34 8.68 -14.15 13.55
N LEU A 35 8.68 -15.40 13.09
CA LEU A 35 9.59 -15.88 12.05
C LEU A 35 9.38 -15.13 10.74
N ALA A 36 8.13 -15.00 10.28
CA ALA A 36 7.80 -14.26 9.06
C ALA A 36 8.20 -12.78 9.14
N SER A 37 8.13 -12.18 10.33
CA SER A 37 8.59 -10.80 10.57
C SER A 37 10.12 -10.68 10.50
N LEU A 38 10.86 -11.63 11.11
CA LEU A 38 12.31 -11.64 11.12
C LEU A 38 12.93 -11.98 9.74
N GLU A 39 12.23 -12.77 8.92
CA GLU A 39 12.66 -13.15 7.58
C GLU A 39 12.17 -12.18 6.49
N ALA A 40 11.38 -11.16 6.85
CA ALA A 40 10.84 -10.21 5.88
C ALA A 40 11.97 -9.39 5.23
N GLU A 41 11.95 -9.31 3.90
CA GLU A 41 12.84 -8.40 3.18
C GLU A 41 12.24 -6.99 3.15
N PRO A 42 13.03 -5.94 3.44
CA PRO A 42 12.55 -4.57 3.32
C PRO A 42 12.28 -4.21 1.86
N VAL A 43 11.20 -3.47 1.63
CA VAL A 43 10.76 -3.04 0.29
C VAL A 43 11.21 -1.62 -0.06
N ALA A 44 11.59 -0.85 0.95
CA ALA A 44 12.16 0.48 0.79
C ALA A 44 13.06 0.81 1.99
N TRP A 45 13.79 1.91 1.86
CA TRP A 45 14.66 2.44 2.91
C TRP A 45 14.45 3.94 3.03
N LEU A 46 14.25 4.40 4.26
CA LEU A 46 14.12 5.80 4.63
C LEU A 46 15.44 6.31 5.19
N HIS A 47 15.87 7.45 4.72
CA HIS A 47 16.94 8.23 5.32
C HIS A 47 16.34 9.52 5.91
N SER A 48 16.70 9.85 7.15
CA SER A 48 16.12 10.98 7.90
C SER A 48 17.15 11.95 8.50
N ASP A 49 18.45 11.60 8.51
CA ASP A 49 19.48 12.39 9.18
C ASP A 49 20.76 12.52 8.34
N ASN A 50 20.86 13.59 7.53
CA ASN A 50 22.02 13.93 6.69
C ASN A 50 22.60 15.32 7.00
N GLY A 51 22.17 15.97 8.08
CA GLY A 51 22.55 17.37 8.34
C GLY A 51 22.03 18.40 7.31
N LEU A 52 21.26 17.98 6.30
CA LEU A 52 20.64 18.83 5.26
C LEU A 52 19.11 18.93 5.42
N GLY A 53 18.49 18.14 6.29
CA GLY A 53 17.10 18.31 6.73
C GLY A 53 16.02 17.85 5.74
N ILE A 54 16.36 17.11 4.68
CA ILE A 54 15.38 16.57 3.73
C ILE A 54 15.38 15.04 3.83
N PRO A 55 14.29 14.40 4.32
CA PRO A 55 14.17 12.96 4.33
C PRO A 55 13.98 12.41 2.91
N ALA A 56 14.55 11.23 2.63
CA ALA A 56 14.47 10.58 1.33
C ALA A 56 14.12 9.10 1.47
N ILE A 57 13.29 8.59 0.56
CA ILE A 57 12.93 7.17 0.49
C ILE A 57 13.43 6.59 -0.83
N THR A 58 14.03 5.41 -0.79
CA THR A 58 14.44 4.66 -1.98
C THR A 58 13.93 3.22 -1.94
N ARG A 59 13.60 2.66 -3.10
CA ARG A 59 13.39 1.22 -3.28
C ARG A 59 14.63 0.48 -3.80
N SER A 60 15.74 1.20 -4.00
CA SER A 60 16.99 0.61 -4.46
C SER A 60 17.91 0.28 -3.30
N LYS A 61 18.18 -1.01 -3.11
CA LYS A 61 19.13 -1.50 -2.10
C LYS A 61 20.52 -0.88 -2.27
N ASN A 62 20.99 -0.72 -3.51
CA ASN A 62 22.28 -0.11 -3.80
C ASN A 62 22.38 1.35 -3.31
N ILE A 63 21.28 2.10 -3.41
CA ILE A 63 21.22 3.48 -2.90
C ILE A 63 21.19 3.48 -1.36
N ALA A 64 20.43 2.58 -0.75
CA ALA A 64 20.39 2.42 0.70
C ALA A 64 21.77 2.02 1.28
N ASP A 65 22.46 1.08 0.65
CA ASP A 65 23.82 0.66 1.01
C ASP A 65 24.82 1.82 0.84
N SER A 66 24.64 2.66 -0.18
CA SER A 66 25.42 3.89 -0.34
C SER A 66 25.15 4.93 0.75
N TRP A 67 23.94 5.00 1.31
CA TRP A 67 23.65 5.89 2.43
C TRP A 67 24.26 5.34 3.73
N LEU A 68 24.14 4.04 3.97
CA LEU A 68 24.78 3.36 5.11
C LEU A 68 26.30 3.53 5.09
N SER A 69 26.96 3.40 3.93
CA SER A 69 28.41 3.57 3.82
C SER A 69 28.88 5.01 4.06
N LYS A 70 27.99 6.00 3.90
CA LYS A 70 28.21 7.40 4.26
C LYS A 70 27.97 7.67 5.75
N GLY A 71 27.61 6.64 6.54
CA GLY A 71 27.32 6.74 7.95
C GLY A 71 25.96 7.34 8.26
N TRP A 72 25.06 7.42 7.27
CA TRP A 72 23.73 7.97 7.47
C TRP A 72 22.82 6.94 8.14
N TYR A 73 21.88 7.41 8.97
CA TYR A 73 20.85 6.54 9.52
C TYR A 73 19.87 6.12 8.41
N VAL A 74 19.76 4.81 8.17
CA VAL A 74 18.88 4.23 7.17
C VAL A 74 17.92 3.26 7.84
N GLN A 75 16.64 3.60 7.83
CA GLN A 75 15.57 2.76 8.36
C GLN A 75 14.97 1.89 7.25
N PRO A 76 15.00 0.54 7.38
CA PRO A 76 14.28 -0.34 6.49
C PRO A 76 12.76 -0.16 6.67
N LEU A 77 12.04 -0.13 5.55
CA LEU A 77 10.58 -0.08 5.50
C LEU A 77 10.08 -1.41 4.93
N TYR A 78 9.18 -2.04 5.66
CA TYR A 78 8.59 -3.32 5.29
C TYR A 78 7.17 -3.11 4.79
N MET A 79 6.71 -3.98 3.89
CA MET A 79 5.28 -4.04 3.58
C MET A 79 4.55 -4.48 4.83
N ALA A 80 3.47 -3.76 5.16
CA ALA A 80 2.54 -4.26 6.16
C ALA A 80 2.06 -5.65 5.71
N GLN A 81 2.14 -6.64 6.59
CA GLN A 81 1.49 -7.92 6.32
C GLN A 81 -0.01 -7.64 6.12
N PRO A 82 -0.64 -8.18 5.06
CA PRO A 82 -2.07 -8.06 4.91
C PRO A 82 -2.70 -8.67 6.16
N VAL A 83 -3.38 -7.84 6.95
CA VAL A 83 -4.11 -8.30 8.13
C VAL A 83 -5.10 -9.35 7.63
N SER A 84 -5.00 -10.58 8.13
CA SER A 84 -5.94 -11.63 7.81
C SER A 84 -7.32 -11.16 8.25
N VAL A 85 -8.16 -10.78 7.29
CA VAL A 85 -9.56 -10.38 7.54
C VAL A 85 -10.42 -11.60 7.92
N VAL A 86 -9.84 -12.80 7.88
CA VAL A 86 -10.50 -14.04 8.25
C VAL A 86 -10.62 -14.14 9.79
N PRO A 87 -11.85 -14.18 10.34
CA PRO A 87 -12.07 -14.34 11.77
C PRO A 87 -11.64 -15.72 12.32
N ASP A 88 -11.44 -15.82 13.63
CA ASP A 88 -11.07 -17.07 14.31
C ASP A 88 -12.19 -18.12 14.27
N ALA A 89 -11.83 -19.40 14.30
CA ALA A 89 -12.79 -20.49 14.31
C ALA A 89 -13.56 -20.51 15.64
N LEU A 90 -14.88 -20.71 15.57
CA LEU A 90 -15.68 -20.86 16.77
C LEU A 90 -15.62 -22.32 17.25
N PRO A 91 -15.43 -22.55 18.56
CA PRO A 91 -15.50 -23.89 19.13
C PRO A 91 -16.94 -24.42 19.03
N SER A 92 -17.07 -25.70 18.71
CA SER A 92 -18.38 -26.33 18.66
C SER A 92 -19.00 -26.33 20.06
N LEU A 93 -20.13 -25.65 20.20
CA LEU A 93 -20.86 -25.58 21.46
C LEU A 93 -21.89 -26.71 21.45
N ASN A 94 -21.62 -27.78 22.20
CA ASN A 94 -22.49 -28.95 22.35
C ASN A 94 -23.81 -28.66 23.11
N ASN A 95 -24.23 -27.39 23.17
CA ASN A 95 -25.30 -26.89 24.05
C ASN A 95 -26.63 -26.64 23.32
N GLY A 96 -26.85 -27.28 22.16
CA GLY A 96 -28.18 -27.34 21.53
C GLY A 96 -28.59 -26.12 20.70
N ILE A 97 -27.73 -25.10 20.56
CA ILE A 97 -27.87 -24.10 19.48
C ILE A 97 -27.17 -24.67 18.24
N VAL A 98 -27.88 -25.56 17.57
CA VAL A 98 -27.41 -26.26 16.36
C VAL A 98 -27.20 -25.26 15.22
N GLY A 99 -25.96 -25.19 14.69
CA GLY A 99 -25.67 -24.67 13.35
C GLY A 99 -24.95 -23.31 13.25
N PHE A 100 -24.71 -22.59 14.35
CA PHE A 100 -23.99 -21.30 14.29
C PHE A 100 -22.49 -21.51 14.09
N ASP A 101 -21.88 -22.44 14.81
CA ASP A 101 -20.48 -22.84 14.67
C ASP A 101 -20.21 -23.46 13.29
N GLU A 102 -21.10 -24.32 12.80
CA GLU A 102 -21.01 -24.90 11.46
C GLU A 102 -21.09 -23.83 10.36
N GLY A 103 -22.07 -22.93 10.43
CA GLY A 103 -22.23 -21.85 9.45
C GLY A 103 -21.07 -20.84 9.49
N TRP A 104 -20.61 -20.48 10.68
CA TRP A 104 -19.45 -19.63 10.87
C TRP A 104 -18.16 -20.26 10.32
N ASN A 105 -17.90 -21.52 10.68
CA ASN A 105 -16.70 -22.23 10.24
C ASN A 105 -16.75 -22.54 8.73
N ALA A 106 -17.94 -22.71 8.13
CA ALA A 106 -18.13 -22.81 6.69
C ALA A 106 -17.81 -21.48 5.97
N CYS A 107 -18.36 -20.34 6.45
CA CYS A 107 -18.02 -19.02 5.92
C CYS A 107 -16.53 -18.71 6.05
N ARG A 108 -15.92 -19.05 7.20
CA ARG A 108 -14.49 -18.94 7.44
C ARG A 108 -13.67 -19.80 6.47
N ALA A 109 -14.08 -21.06 6.25
CA ALA A 109 -13.44 -21.95 5.29
C ALA A 109 -13.51 -21.39 3.86
N VAL A 110 -14.63 -20.78 3.47
CA VAL A 110 -14.76 -20.09 2.18
C VAL A 110 -13.83 -18.89 2.08
N MET A 111 -13.68 -18.07 3.14
CA MET A 111 -12.71 -16.97 3.14
C MET A 111 -11.25 -17.46 3.07
N LEU A 112 -10.93 -18.62 3.65
CA LEU A 112 -9.61 -19.26 3.56
C LEU A 112 -9.36 -19.92 2.21
N HIS A 113 -10.38 -20.54 1.59
CA HIS A 113 -10.26 -21.14 0.26
C HIS A 113 -10.30 -20.10 -0.86
N GLY A 114 -10.98 -18.98 -0.65
CA GLY A 114 -10.93 -17.79 -1.50
C GLY A 114 -9.65 -16.97 -1.31
N ALA A 115 -8.74 -17.41 -0.43
CA ALA A 115 -7.40 -16.85 -0.23
C ALA A 115 -6.35 -17.49 -1.17
N GLU A 116 -6.73 -17.92 -2.38
CA GLU A 116 -5.82 -17.55 -3.47
C GLU A 116 -5.67 -16.03 -3.32
N PRO A 117 -4.43 -15.50 -3.28
CA PRO A 117 -4.30 -14.05 -3.30
C PRO A 117 -5.11 -13.64 -4.51
N VAL A 118 -6.16 -12.83 -4.30
CA VAL A 118 -6.64 -11.99 -5.38
C VAL A 118 -5.36 -11.33 -5.80
N SER A 119 -4.83 -11.83 -6.91
CA SER A 119 -3.63 -11.28 -7.48
C SER A 119 -4.15 -9.97 -8.01
N GLN A 120 -4.25 -8.98 -7.12
CA GLN A 120 -3.96 -7.60 -7.42
C GLN A 120 -2.46 -7.48 -7.73
N THR A 121 -1.91 -8.41 -8.52
CA THR A 121 -1.42 -7.95 -9.81
C THR A 121 -2.52 -7.07 -10.38
N TYR A 122 -2.33 -5.77 -10.27
CA TYR A 122 -2.62 -4.89 -11.38
C TYR A 122 -1.97 -5.56 -12.60
N LYS A 123 -2.67 -6.52 -13.22
CA LYS A 123 -2.42 -6.82 -14.60
C LYS A 123 -2.82 -5.52 -15.26
N LEU A 124 -1.81 -4.73 -15.56
CA LEU A 124 -1.87 -3.65 -16.51
C LEU A 124 -2.42 -4.32 -17.75
N ASN A 125 -3.75 -4.28 -17.89
CA ASN A 125 -4.46 -5.02 -18.91
C ASN A 125 -3.84 -4.56 -20.21
N LYS A 126 -3.18 -5.49 -20.90
CA LYS A 126 -2.80 -5.32 -22.28
C LYS A 126 -4.10 -4.96 -22.99
N LEU A 127 -4.26 -3.69 -23.37
CA LEU A 127 -5.41 -3.12 -24.06
C LEU A 127 -5.72 -4.00 -25.29
N SER A 128 -6.62 -4.96 -25.10
CA SER A 128 -7.12 -5.81 -26.18
C SER A 128 -8.46 -6.37 -25.73
N GLY A 129 -9.53 -5.75 -26.23
CA GLY A 129 -10.91 -6.05 -25.88
C GLY A 129 -11.60 -4.80 -25.38
N ASN A 130 -12.29 -4.12 -26.30
CA ASN A 130 -12.99 -2.85 -26.11
C ASN A 130 -13.79 -2.79 -24.79
N PRO A 131 -13.66 -1.70 -24.01
CA PRO A 131 -14.50 -1.49 -22.84
C PRO A 131 -15.89 -0.93 -23.21
N PRO A 132 -16.91 -1.13 -22.34
CA PRO A 132 -18.18 -0.44 -22.44
C PRO A 132 -17.97 1.06 -22.19
N VAL A 133 -18.77 1.88 -22.87
CA VAL A 133 -18.71 3.34 -22.94
C VAL A 133 -18.63 3.99 -21.55
N THR A 134 -17.47 4.56 -21.21
CA THR A 134 -17.27 5.57 -20.15
C THR A 134 -16.53 6.76 -20.75
N PRO A 135 -16.80 8.01 -20.30
CA PRO A 135 -16.27 9.20 -20.96
C PRO A 135 -14.76 9.28 -20.76
N ASP A 136 -14.02 9.23 -21.87
CA ASP A 136 -12.60 9.54 -22.08
C ASP A 136 -11.68 9.56 -20.84
N GLY A 137 -10.79 8.56 -20.77
CA GLY A 137 -9.72 8.49 -19.77
C GLY A 137 -8.70 9.63 -19.87
N TRP A 138 -7.63 9.56 -19.07
CA TRP A 138 -6.54 10.54 -19.04
C TRP A 138 -6.11 11.03 -20.42
N ILE A 139 -6.27 12.33 -20.66
CA ILE A 139 -5.91 13.02 -21.90
C ILE A 139 -4.46 13.47 -21.76
N SER A 140 -3.59 13.08 -22.70
CA SER A 140 -2.21 13.57 -22.68
C SER A 140 -2.17 15.06 -23.02
N CYS A 141 -1.39 15.85 -22.28
CA CYS A 141 -1.13 17.26 -22.63
C CYS A 141 -0.52 17.42 -24.03
N SER A 142 0.20 16.40 -24.52
CA SER A 142 0.77 16.39 -25.87
C SER A 142 -0.27 16.20 -26.98
N GLU A 143 -1.40 15.57 -26.65
CA GLU A 143 -2.51 15.33 -27.58
C GLU A 143 -3.47 16.51 -27.59
N ARG A 144 -3.83 17.01 -26.40
CA ARG A 144 -4.77 18.09 -26.22
C ARG A 144 -4.54 18.78 -24.88
N MET A 145 -4.50 20.11 -24.91
CA MET A 145 -4.52 20.94 -23.69
C MET A 145 -5.97 21.23 -23.27
N PRO A 146 -6.23 21.50 -21.97
CA PRO A 146 -7.52 22.01 -21.53
C PRO A 146 -7.83 23.37 -22.17
N GLU A 147 -9.10 23.78 -22.09
CA GLU A 147 -9.49 25.14 -22.44
C GLU A 147 -9.00 26.14 -21.39
N ASP A 148 -8.73 27.37 -21.82
CA ASP A 148 -8.31 28.42 -20.90
C ASP A 148 -9.39 28.69 -19.84
N GLY A 149 -8.97 28.74 -18.58
CA GLY A 149 -9.85 28.82 -17.41
C GLY A 149 -10.47 27.48 -16.97
N GLN A 150 -10.26 26.38 -17.70
CA GLN A 150 -10.86 25.08 -17.38
C GLN A 150 -10.28 24.48 -16.10
N HIS A 151 -11.16 23.98 -15.24
CA HIS A 151 -10.78 23.20 -14.07
C HIS A 151 -10.71 21.71 -14.40
N VAL A 152 -9.61 21.09 -14.01
CA VAL A 152 -9.26 19.71 -14.38
C VAL A 152 -8.56 19.01 -13.22
N ILE A 153 -8.48 17.68 -13.31
CA ILE A 153 -7.58 16.88 -12.48
C ILE A 153 -6.35 16.57 -13.32
N ILE A 154 -5.15 16.80 -12.78
CA ILE A 154 -3.87 16.65 -13.48
C ILE A 154 -3.01 15.54 -12.87
N LEU A 155 -2.16 14.93 -13.70
CA LEU A 155 -1.07 14.05 -13.29
C LEU A 155 0.28 14.77 -13.51
N CYS A 156 0.95 15.15 -12.42
CA CYS A 156 2.24 15.83 -12.46
C CYS A 156 3.36 14.99 -11.83
N ASP A 157 4.59 15.20 -12.33
CA ASP A 157 5.81 14.45 -11.95
C ASP A 157 5.68 12.92 -12.02
N GLY A 158 4.69 12.41 -12.77
CA GLY A 158 4.38 10.99 -12.88
C GLY A 158 3.89 10.33 -11.60
N ALA A 159 3.58 11.10 -10.54
CA ALA A 159 3.25 10.56 -9.22
C ALA A 159 2.09 11.28 -8.52
N PHE A 160 1.89 12.58 -8.75
CA PHE A 160 0.90 13.37 -8.02
C PHE A 160 -0.35 13.61 -8.85
N VAL A 161 -1.51 13.42 -8.23
CA VAL A 161 -2.82 13.73 -8.81
C VAL A 161 -3.40 14.94 -8.08
N LEU A 162 -3.58 16.04 -8.79
CA LEU A 162 -3.97 17.33 -8.21
C LEU A 162 -5.18 17.92 -8.94
N TYR A 163 -5.94 18.74 -8.23
CA TYR A 163 -6.89 19.66 -8.84
C TYR A 163 -6.15 20.90 -9.33
N ALA A 164 -6.38 21.31 -10.58
CA ALA A 164 -5.76 22.49 -11.14
C ALA A 164 -6.71 23.27 -12.06
N GLN A 165 -6.46 24.56 -12.20
CA GLN A 165 -7.00 25.39 -13.26
C GLN A 165 -5.94 25.57 -14.35
N TYR A 166 -6.31 25.40 -15.61
CA TYR A 166 -5.44 25.73 -16.73
C TYR A 166 -5.63 27.19 -17.14
N ARG A 167 -4.56 27.98 -17.18
CA ARG A 167 -4.58 29.39 -17.64
C ARG A 167 -3.28 29.74 -18.35
N ASP A 168 -3.35 30.44 -19.47
CA ASP A 168 -2.20 31.00 -20.19
C ASP A 168 -1.07 29.99 -20.49
N GLY A 169 -1.42 28.72 -20.76
CA GLY A 169 -0.42 27.68 -21.04
C GLY A 169 0.08 26.92 -19.81
N GLU A 170 -0.33 27.31 -18.62
CA GLU A 170 0.16 26.77 -17.35
C GLU A 170 -0.96 26.18 -16.49
N PHE A 171 -0.60 25.24 -15.63
CA PHE A 171 -1.51 24.65 -14.65
C PHE A 171 -1.26 25.26 -13.28
N PHE A 172 -2.33 25.67 -12.61
CA PHE A 172 -2.29 26.27 -11.29
C PHE A 172 -3.09 25.41 -10.31
N ASP A 173 -2.42 24.84 -9.32
CA ASP A 173 -3.03 24.10 -8.23
C ASP A 173 -3.08 24.95 -6.95
N VAL A 174 -3.99 24.59 -6.05
CA VAL A 174 -4.16 25.29 -4.77
C VAL A 174 -3.60 24.43 -3.65
N VAL A 175 -2.58 24.95 -2.97
CA VAL A 175 -1.95 24.30 -1.83
C VAL A 175 -2.33 25.04 -0.55
N ARG A 176 -2.57 24.27 0.51
CA ARG A 176 -2.85 24.80 1.85
C ARG A 176 -1.59 24.81 2.70
N SER A 177 -1.27 25.96 3.28
CA SER A 177 -0.19 26.13 4.27
C SER A 177 -0.77 26.72 5.54
N GLY A 178 -0.98 25.88 6.57
CA GLY A 178 -1.68 26.30 7.79
C GLY A 178 -3.16 26.60 7.54
N GLU A 179 -3.58 27.84 7.80
CA GLU A 179 -4.95 28.32 7.54
C GLU A 179 -5.09 29.04 6.20
N GLU A 180 -3.99 29.28 5.50
CA GLU A 180 -3.96 30.04 4.25
C GLU A 180 -3.91 29.12 3.03
N PHE A 181 -4.55 29.56 1.96
CA PHE A 181 -4.54 28.91 0.65
C PHE A 181 -3.75 29.76 -0.32
N PHE A 182 -2.82 29.13 -1.03
CA PHE A 182 -2.00 29.79 -2.05
C PHE A 182 -2.06 29.00 -3.34
N GLU A 183 -2.06 29.74 -4.44
CA GLU A 183 -1.98 29.16 -5.78
C GLU A 183 -0.51 28.94 -6.14
N THR A 184 -0.18 27.76 -6.64
CA THR A 184 1.15 27.41 -7.14
C THR A 184 1.06 26.89 -8.56
N GLN A 185 2.14 27.07 -9.31
CA GLN A 185 2.24 26.53 -10.66
C GLN A 185 2.66 25.06 -10.59
N SER A 186 1.82 24.19 -11.14
CA SER A 186 2.11 22.76 -11.32
C SER A 186 3.06 22.55 -12.49
N ARG A 187 4.21 21.90 -12.22
CA ARG A 187 5.24 21.58 -13.21
C ARG A 187 5.13 20.14 -13.67
N ASN A 188 5.71 19.83 -14.83
CA ASN A 188 5.77 18.47 -15.40
C ASN A 188 4.41 17.76 -15.47
N VAL A 189 3.37 18.50 -15.84
CA VAL A 189 2.03 17.94 -16.06
C VAL A 189 2.02 17.12 -17.35
N THR A 190 1.66 15.85 -17.25
CA THR A 190 1.70 14.91 -18.39
C THR A 190 0.32 14.59 -18.94
N HIS A 191 -0.68 14.50 -18.06
CA HIS A 191 -2.05 14.13 -18.42
C HIS A 191 -3.06 14.91 -17.57
N TRP A 192 -4.27 15.04 -18.08
CA TRP A 192 -5.40 15.63 -17.37
C TRP A 192 -6.71 14.89 -17.65
N ILE A 193 -7.71 15.07 -16.79
CA ILE A 193 -9.10 14.66 -17.03
C ILE A 193 -10.06 15.79 -16.64
N PRO A 194 -11.23 15.91 -17.29
CA PRO A 194 -12.28 16.82 -16.83
C PRO A 194 -12.75 16.41 -15.42
N LEU A 195 -13.30 17.36 -14.67
CA LEU A 195 -13.91 17.06 -13.38
C LEU A 195 -15.08 16.07 -13.56
N PRO A 196 -15.21 15.05 -12.69
CA PRO A 196 -16.36 14.17 -12.73
C PRO A 196 -17.63 14.95 -12.39
N GLU A 197 -18.76 14.50 -12.94
CA GLU A 197 -20.05 15.05 -12.52
C GLU A 197 -20.25 14.80 -11.01
N PRO A 198 -20.79 15.79 -10.27
CA PRO A 198 -21.07 15.61 -8.86
C PRO A 198 -22.08 14.47 -8.65
N PRO A 199 -22.02 13.75 -7.52
CA PRO A 199 -23.01 12.72 -7.21
C PRO A 199 -24.41 13.33 -7.22
N GLN A 200 -25.33 12.71 -7.96
CA GLN A 200 -26.73 13.10 -7.92
C GLN A 200 -27.35 12.59 -6.62
N GLU A 201 -27.91 13.48 -5.81
CA GLU A 201 -28.65 13.09 -4.62
C GLU A 201 -29.91 12.31 -5.05
N VAL A 202 -29.97 11.04 -4.64
CA VAL A 202 -31.17 10.22 -4.82
C VAL A 202 -32.15 10.65 -3.74
N ASN A 203 -33.14 11.46 -4.13
CA ASN A 203 -34.30 11.77 -3.28
C ASN A 203 -35.13 10.52 -2.97
#